data_AF-A0A937NFB3-F1
#
_entry.id   AF-A0A937NFB3-F1
#
_cell.length_a   1.000
_cell.length_b   1.000
_cell.length_c   1.000
_cell.angle_alpha   90.00
_cell.angle_beta   90.00
_cell.angle_gamma   90.00
#
_symmetry.space_group_name_H-M   'P 1'
#
loop_
_entity.id
_entity.type
_entity.pdbx_description
1 polymer ?
#
loop_
_entity_poly.entity_id
_entity_poly.type
_entity_poly.pdbx_seq_one_letter_code
_entity_poly.pdbx_strand_id
1 'polypeptide(L)'
;MTGSLRFVFLAMFGVLATYLQALGGQDDVPGCRLLRRGDVVELHSPFFVYRLNTASGLRAQTWENRLTGKTVSLGGGSELELDVAEDRLRVSSDGELDRSQCRRLDLRVSELPGDSGPATNAVFELRAADCEMSARVTYRWDAEQPVLRKVVAVVNEGKRDVWLLNVRLGTYRTQAEVVDRERGFPA
;
A
#
# COMPACT_ATOMS: atom_id res chain seq x y z
N MET A 1 60.33 1.12 4.81
CA MET A 1 59.17 1.22 3.91
C MET A 1 57.93 1.30 4.80
N THR A 2 57.47 2.50 5.19
CA THR A 2 56.34 3.25 4.56
C THR A 2 55.09 2.35 4.37
N GLY A 3 53.94 2.59 4.99
CA GLY A 3 53.49 3.72 5.81
C GLY A 3 52.12 3.46 6.49
N SER A 4 51.72 4.48 7.25
CA SER A 4 50.45 4.66 7.96
C SER A 4 49.21 4.58 7.06
N LEU A 5 48.07 4.12 7.62
CA LEU A 5 46.82 4.87 7.51
C LEU A 5 45.84 4.53 8.64
N ARG A 6 45.54 5.53 9.47
CA ARG A 6 44.39 5.56 10.37
C ARG A 6 43.14 5.89 9.55
N PHE A 7 42.06 5.14 9.72
CA PHE A 7 40.71 5.67 9.62
C PHE A 7 39.82 5.01 10.67
N VAL A 8 39.47 5.81 11.68
CA VAL A 8 38.30 5.60 12.54
C VAL A 8 37.11 6.15 11.75
N PHE A 9 36.09 5.35 11.52
CA PHE A 9 34.73 5.86 11.37
C PHE A 9 33.76 4.88 12.04
N LEU A 10 33.28 5.33 13.20
CA LEU A 10 32.10 4.82 13.87
C LEU A 10 30.89 5.45 13.16
N ALA A 11 29.97 4.65 12.64
CA ALA A 11 28.60 5.10 12.37
C ALA A 11 27.66 3.90 12.50
N MET A 12 27.12 3.74 13.71
CA MET A 12 25.87 2.99 13.93
C MET A 12 24.74 3.72 13.20
N PHE A 13 24.30 3.23 12.05
CA PHE A 13 22.94 3.40 11.53
C PHE A 13 22.75 2.36 10.43
N GLY A 14 22.26 1.18 10.81
CA GLY A 14 22.16 0.04 9.91
C GLY A 14 21.45 -1.15 10.53
N VAL A 15 20.33 -0.90 11.22
CA VAL A 15 19.42 -1.98 11.65
C VAL A 15 18.01 -1.64 11.15
N LEU A 16 17.83 -1.74 9.83
CA LEU A 16 16.59 -2.25 9.21
C LEU A 16 16.79 -2.54 7.70
N ALA A 17 17.87 -3.21 7.32
CA ALA A 17 18.13 -3.58 5.92
C ALA A 17 18.39 -5.09 5.74
N THR A 18 17.71 -5.92 6.55
CA THR A 18 17.92 -7.39 6.53
C THR A 18 16.65 -8.22 6.63
N TYR A 19 15.49 -7.65 6.26
CA TYR A 19 14.26 -8.41 5.98
C TYR A 19 13.81 -8.29 4.51
N LEU A 20 14.72 -7.97 3.60
CA LEU A 20 14.55 -8.20 2.16
C LEU A 20 15.34 -9.45 1.78
N GLN A 21 14.73 -10.35 1.00
CA GLN A 21 15.27 -11.61 0.44
C GLN A 21 14.95 -12.92 1.17
N ALA A 22 13.71 -13.11 1.61
CA ALA A 22 13.14 -14.45 1.74
C ALA A 22 11.73 -14.47 1.15
N LEU A 23 11.45 -15.45 0.29
CA LEU A 23 10.24 -15.66 -0.55
C LEU A 23 10.28 -15.09 -1.98
N GLY A 24 11.47 -14.98 -2.58
CA GLY A 24 11.63 -14.95 -4.04
C GLY A 24 11.50 -16.35 -4.64
N GLY A 25 10.37 -17.00 -4.45
CA GLY A 25 9.98 -18.20 -5.20
C GLY A 25 9.13 -17.75 -6.38
N GLN A 26 9.75 -17.59 -7.55
CA GLN A 26 9.04 -17.37 -8.79
C GLN A 26 8.54 -18.73 -9.30
N ASP A 27 7.64 -19.34 -8.53
CA ASP A 27 6.85 -20.45 -9.04
C ASP A 27 5.87 -19.85 -10.04
N ASP A 28 5.89 -20.33 -11.27
CA ASP A 28 4.87 -20.07 -12.26
C ASP A 28 3.57 -20.71 -11.75
N VAL A 29 2.87 -20.00 -10.85
CA VAL A 29 1.64 -20.50 -10.23
C VAL A 29 0.53 -20.42 -11.27
N PRO A 30 -0.01 -21.54 -11.76
CA PRO A 30 -1.02 -21.52 -12.81
C PRO A 30 -2.24 -20.72 -12.34
N GLY A 31 -2.61 -19.68 -13.09
CA GLY A 31 -3.85 -18.93 -12.88
C GLY A 31 -3.73 -17.60 -12.14
N CYS A 32 -2.56 -17.26 -11.57
CA CYS A 32 -2.30 -15.94 -10.99
C CYS A 32 -1.51 -15.06 -11.94
N ARG A 33 -1.98 -13.83 -12.16
CA ARG A 33 -1.30 -12.87 -13.04
C ARG A 33 -1.55 -11.44 -12.63
N LEU A 34 -0.63 -10.58 -13.02
CA LEU A 34 -0.78 -9.14 -13.01
C LEU A 34 -0.99 -8.66 -14.44
N LEU A 35 -1.97 -7.77 -14.66
CA LEU A 35 -2.14 -7.08 -15.93
C LEU A 35 -2.04 -5.57 -15.71
N ARG A 36 -1.27 -4.89 -16.56
CA ARG A 36 -1.08 -3.43 -16.55
C ARG A 36 -1.52 -2.84 -17.88
N ARG A 37 -2.39 -1.83 -17.85
CA ARG A 37 -2.92 -1.12 -19.02
C ARG A 37 -3.03 0.37 -18.71
N GLY A 38 -2.00 1.14 -19.08
CA GLY A 38 -1.88 2.54 -18.67
C GLY A 38 -1.92 2.64 -17.14
N ASP A 39 -2.82 3.47 -16.63
CA ASP A 39 -3.02 3.67 -15.19
C ASP A 39 -3.90 2.60 -14.52
N VAL A 40 -4.24 1.52 -15.20
CA VAL A 40 -5.03 0.43 -14.64
C VAL A 40 -4.12 -0.76 -14.36
N VAL A 41 -4.21 -1.28 -13.13
CA VAL A 41 -3.56 -2.53 -12.72
C VAL A 41 -4.62 -3.51 -12.26
N GLU A 42 -4.56 -4.74 -12.74
CA GLU A 42 -5.47 -5.82 -12.35
C GLU A 42 -4.68 -6.98 -11.75
N LEU A 43 -5.14 -7.45 -10.59
CA LEU A 43 -4.61 -8.63 -9.91
C LEU A 43 -5.60 -9.76 -10.15
N HIS A 44 -5.16 -10.80 -10.86
CA HIS A 44 -5.99 -11.93 -11.26
C HIS A 44 -5.62 -13.16 -10.44
N SER A 45 -6.65 -13.85 -9.97
CA SER A 45 -6.59 -15.23 -9.47
C SER A 45 -7.71 -16.06 -10.13
N PRO A 46 -7.75 -17.38 -9.92
CA PRO A 46 -8.91 -18.19 -10.30
C PRO A 46 -10.22 -17.71 -9.66
N PHE A 47 -10.15 -17.03 -8.52
CA PHE A 47 -11.31 -16.67 -7.70
C PHE A 47 -11.76 -15.23 -7.82
N PHE A 48 -10.87 -14.31 -8.22
CA PHE A 48 -11.20 -12.90 -8.29
C PHE A 48 -10.40 -12.13 -9.34
N VAL A 49 -10.91 -10.94 -9.68
CA VAL A 49 -10.13 -9.88 -10.31
C VAL A 49 -10.25 -8.62 -9.46
N TYR A 50 -9.13 -8.14 -8.95
CA TYR A 50 -9.08 -6.86 -8.24
C TYR A 50 -8.49 -5.79 -9.14
N ARG A 51 -9.26 -4.73 -9.40
CA ARG A 51 -8.87 -3.66 -10.31
C ARG A 51 -8.55 -2.37 -9.57
N LEU A 52 -7.37 -1.85 -9.84
CA LEU A 52 -6.80 -0.64 -9.28
C LEU A 52 -6.59 0.41 -10.37
N ASN A 53 -6.69 1.68 -10.01
CA ASN A 53 -6.28 2.81 -10.83
C ASN A 53 -5.18 3.62 -10.14
N THR A 54 -4.18 4.06 -10.90
CA THR A 54 -2.98 4.73 -10.41
C THR A 54 -2.86 6.19 -10.85
N ALA A 55 -3.81 6.70 -11.66
CA ALA A 55 -3.74 8.03 -12.26
C ALA A 55 -3.75 9.18 -11.23
N SER A 56 -4.40 8.95 -10.09
CA SER A 56 -4.62 9.97 -9.06
C SER A 56 -4.41 9.42 -7.66
N GLY A 57 -3.25 8.76 -7.47
CA GLY A 57 -2.95 7.93 -6.31
C GLY A 57 -3.39 6.47 -6.56
N LEU A 58 -3.23 5.61 -5.57
CA LEU A 58 -3.62 4.20 -5.68
C LEU A 58 -5.07 4.02 -5.22
N ARG A 59 -5.97 3.67 -6.16
CA ARG A 59 -7.42 3.65 -5.92
C ARG A 59 -8.07 2.34 -6.33
N ALA A 60 -8.97 1.82 -5.50
CA ALA A 60 -9.78 0.64 -5.82
C ALA A 60 -10.92 0.99 -6.77
N GLN A 61 -11.01 0.29 -7.90
CA GLN A 61 -12.11 0.48 -8.85
C GLN A 61 -13.19 -0.59 -8.65
N THR A 62 -12.82 -1.86 -8.81
CA THR A 62 -13.78 -2.96 -8.80
C THR A 62 -13.18 -4.22 -8.21
N TRP A 63 -14.06 -5.06 -7.67
CA TRP A 63 -13.77 -6.43 -7.26
C TRP A 63 -14.72 -7.38 -7.98
N GLU A 64 -14.19 -8.23 -8.86
CA GLU A 64 -14.92 -9.34 -9.45
C GLU A 64 -14.76 -10.57 -8.56
N ASN A 65 -15.87 -11.18 -8.15
CA ASN A 65 -15.91 -12.49 -7.55
C ASN A 65 -16.24 -13.53 -8.63
N ARG A 66 -15.24 -14.32 -9.05
CA ARG A 66 -15.41 -15.35 -10.09
C ARG A 66 -16.18 -16.56 -9.63
N LEU A 67 -16.27 -16.79 -8.31
CA LEU A 67 -17.07 -17.88 -7.76
C LEU A 67 -18.56 -17.62 -7.92
N THR A 68 -18.99 -16.36 -7.86
CA THR A 68 -20.39 -15.96 -8.00
C THR A 68 -20.70 -15.31 -9.35
N GLY A 69 -19.68 -14.94 -10.12
CA GLY A 69 -19.80 -14.19 -11.37
C GLY A 69 -20.16 -12.71 -11.17
N LYS A 70 -20.17 -12.22 -9.92
CA LYS A 70 -20.61 -10.86 -9.60
C LYS A 70 -19.42 -9.90 -9.54
N THR A 71 -19.66 -8.64 -9.87
CA THR A 71 -18.66 -7.57 -9.79
C THR A 71 -19.19 -6.42 -8.97
N VAL A 72 -18.38 -5.96 -8.03
CA VAL A 72 -18.71 -4.86 -7.13
C VAL A 72 -17.83 -3.67 -7.42
N SER A 73 -18.46 -2.51 -7.56
CA SER A 73 -17.76 -1.22 -7.61
C SER A 73 -17.32 -0.81 -6.22
N LEU A 74 -16.08 -0.34 -6.12
CA LEU A 74 -15.46 0.15 -4.89
C LEU A 74 -15.41 1.69 -4.84
N GLY A 75 -16.02 2.33 -5.84
CA GLY A 75 -16.25 3.78 -5.86
C GLY A 75 -14.99 4.63 -6.08
N GLY A 76 -13.86 4.05 -6.49
CA GLY A 76 -12.61 4.81 -6.66
C GLY A 76 -11.97 5.23 -5.34
N GLY A 77 -12.28 4.51 -4.25
CA GLY A 77 -11.75 4.74 -2.91
C GLY A 77 -10.23 4.65 -2.86
N SER A 78 -9.58 5.50 -2.06
CA SER A 78 -8.13 5.42 -1.87
C SER A 78 -7.75 4.13 -1.14
N GLU A 79 -6.71 3.46 -1.63
CA GLU A 79 -6.12 2.30 -0.97
C GLU A 79 -5.33 2.70 0.28
N LEU A 80 -4.84 3.93 0.37
CA LEU A 80 -4.14 4.41 1.54
C LEU A 80 -4.41 5.89 1.74
N GLU A 81 -4.81 6.26 2.95
CA GLU A 81 -4.81 7.65 3.39
C GLU A 81 -4.06 7.76 4.71
N LEU A 82 -3.21 8.78 4.81
CA LEU A 82 -2.43 9.09 6.00
C LEU A 82 -2.76 10.51 6.44
N ASP A 83 -3.10 10.68 7.71
CA ASP A 83 -3.15 12.01 8.34
C ASP A 83 -1.94 12.14 9.28
N VAL A 84 -1.21 13.24 9.16
CA VAL A 84 0.02 13.50 9.92
C VAL A 84 0.01 14.89 10.56
N ALA A 85 0.89 15.08 11.54
CA ALA A 85 1.25 16.39 12.08
C ALA A 85 2.77 16.51 12.24
N GLU A 86 3.33 17.66 11.86
CA GLU A 86 4.78 17.93 11.93
C GLU A 86 5.25 18.32 13.32
N ASP A 87 4.38 18.97 14.09
CA ASP A 87 4.61 19.29 15.50
C ASP A 87 3.78 18.40 16.40
N ARG A 88 4.22 18.29 17.65
CA ARG A 88 3.45 17.62 18.69
C ARG A 88 2.12 18.36 18.86
N LEU A 89 1.02 17.65 18.60
CA LEU A 89 -0.32 18.21 18.73
C LEU A 89 -0.49 18.90 20.07
N ARG A 90 -0.89 20.16 20.02
CA ARG A 90 -1.24 20.93 21.21
C ARG A 90 -2.65 20.56 21.63
N VAL A 91 -2.87 20.58 22.93
CA VAL A 91 -4.21 20.50 23.51
C VAL A 91 -4.58 21.92 23.93
N SER A 92 -5.69 22.44 23.42
CA SER A 92 -6.21 23.74 23.83
C SER A 92 -6.70 23.70 25.27
N SER A 93 -6.93 24.87 25.86
CA SER A 93 -7.33 25.02 27.27
C SER A 93 -8.68 24.36 27.63
N ASP A 94 -9.51 24.08 26.63
CA ASP A 94 -10.77 23.34 26.72
C ASP A 94 -10.62 21.82 26.56
N GLY A 95 -9.38 21.32 26.38
CA GLY A 95 -9.09 19.89 26.24
C GLY A 95 -9.20 19.35 24.82
N GLU A 96 -9.44 20.20 23.82
CA GLU A 96 -9.51 19.77 22.42
C GLU A 96 -8.11 19.67 21.78
N LEU A 97 -7.90 18.68 20.91
CA LEU A 97 -6.67 18.60 20.12
C LEU A 97 -6.70 19.67 19.04
N ASP A 98 -5.67 20.51 18.98
CA ASP A 98 -5.50 21.48 17.91
C ASP A 98 -5.18 20.76 16.59
N ARG A 99 -6.24 20.44 15.85
CA ARG A 99 -6.16 19.75 14.57
C ARG A 99 -5.80 20.67 13.41
N SER A 100 -5.59 21.98 13.65
CA SER A 100 -5.12 22.89 12.60
C SER A 100 -3.74 22.49 12.06
N GLN A 101 -2.98 21.73 12.84
CA GLN A 101 -1.68 21.17 12.47
C GLN A 101 -1.76 19.80 11.80
N CYS A 102 -2.95 19.19 11.77
CA CYS A 102 -3.17 17.90 11.10
C CYS A 102 -3.43 18.13 9.62
N ARG A 103 -2.69 17.41 8.76
CA ARG A 103 -2.97 17.38 7.33
C ARG A 103 -3.04 15.97 6.80
N ARG A 104 -3.92 15.78 5.82
CA ARG A 104 -3.96 14.55 5.02
C ARG A 104 -2.90 14.63 3.94
N LEU A 105 -2.11 13.57 3.80
CA LEU A 105 -1.10 13.48 2.76
C LEU A 105 -1.74 13.21 1.40
N ASP A 106 -1.31 13.95 0.38
CA ASP A 106 -1.59 13.64 -1.01
C ASP A 106 -0.58 12.61 -1.53
N LEU A 107 -0.92 11.32 -1.41
CA LEU A 107 -0.07 10.21 -1.83
C LEU A 107 -0.28 9.87 -3.31
N ARG A 108 0.81 9.92 -4.08
CA ARG A 108 0.84 9.60 -5.51
C ARG A 108 1.66 8.35 -5.77
N VAL A 109 1.24 7.55 -6.75
CA VAL A 109 2.01 6.39 -7.21
C VAL A 109 3.28 6.89 -7.88
N SER A 110 4.41 6.51 -7.30
CA SER A 110 5.76 6.84 -7.79
C SER A 110 6.43 5.63 -8.45
N GLU A 111 6.07 4.41 -8.05
CA GLU A 111 6.52 3.19 -8.70
C GLU A 111 5.35 2.21 -8.84
N LEU A 112 5.26 1.61 -10.02
CA LEU A 112 4.27 0.60 -10.37
C LEU A 112 4.86 -0.80 -10.13
N PRO A 113 4.02 -1.82 -9.95
CA PRO A 113 4.50 -3.20 -9.94
C PRO A 113 5.13 -3.57 -11.30
N GLY A 114 5.79 -4.73 -11.30
CA GLY A 114 6.39 -5.33 -12.49
C GLY A 114 5.43 -5.44 -13.69
N ASP A 115 5.98 -5.80 -14.84
CA ASP A 115 5.20 -5.89 -16.07
C ASP A 115 4.12 -6.97 -16.03
N SER A 116 3.22 -6.93 -17.01
CA SER A 116 2.14 -7.91 -17.11
C SER A 116 2.69 -9.32 -17.29
N GLY A 117 2.13 -10.28 -16.55
CA GLY A 117 2.58 -11.67 -16.61
C GLY A 117 2.17 -12.47 -15.37
N PRO A 118 2.66 -13.71 -15.25
CA PRO A 118 2.52 -14.50 -14.02
C PRO A 118 3.04 -13.73 -12.81
N ALA A 119 2.22 -13.63 -11.76
CA ALA A 119 2.55 -12.88 -10.56
C ALA A 119 1.69 -13.34 -9.37
N THR A 120 2.31 -13.38 -8.20
CA THR A 120 1.66 -13.66 -6.90
C THR A 120 1.77 -12.48 -5.92
N ASN A 121 2.37 -11.38 -6.38
CA ASN A 121 2.45 -10.15 -5.63
C ASN A 121 2.45 -8.92 -6.56
N ALA A 122 2.09 -7.77 -5.99
CA ALA A 122 2.16 -6.47 -6.64
C ALA A 122 2.60 -5.44 -5.61
N VAL A 123 3.71 -4.76 -5.88
CA VAL A 123 4.26 -3.72 -5.01
C VAL A 123 4.07 -2.37 -5.67
N PHE A 124 3.49 -1.43 -4.94
CA PHE A 124 3.33 -0.04 -5.33
C PHE A 124 4.09 0.85 -4.35
N GLU A 125 4.89 1.78 -4.86
CA GLU A 125 5.50 2.82 -4.05
C GLU A 125 4.71 4.12 -4.18
N LEU A 126 4.31 4.68 -3.04
CA LEU A 126 3.61 5.94 -2.93
C LEU A 126 4.54 7.00 -2.33
N ARG A 127 4.49 8.22 -2.85
CA ARG A 127 5.19 9.38 -2.30
C ARG A 127 4.19 10.50 -2.02
N ALA A 128 4.35 11.16 -0.88
CA ALA A 128 3.61 12.37 -0.57
C ALA A 128 4.09 13.51 -1.48
N ALA A 129 3.16 14.29 -2.01
CA ALA A 129 3.49 15.38 -2.93
C ALA A 129 4.19 16.56 -2.23
N ASP A 130 3.98 16.73 -0.93
CA ASP A 130 4.31 17.93 -0.17
C ASP A 130 5.14 17.67 1.10
N CYS A 131 5.66 16.44 1.29
CA CYS A 131 6.67 16.14 2.31
C CYS A 131 7.47 14.88 2.00
N GLU A 132 8.54 14.69 2.79
CA GLU A 132 9.45 13.55 2.75
C GLU A 132 8.82 12.31 3.43
N MET A 133 7.63 11.92 2.98
CA MET A 133 6.93 10.72 3.43
C MET A 133 6.66 9.81 2.24
N SER A 134 6.88 8.51 2.42
CA SER A 134 6.56 7.48 1.43
C SER A 134 5.82 6.32 2.06
N ALA A 135 5.18 5.51 1.22
CA ALA A 135 4.54 4.28 1.65
C ALA A 135 4.63 3.20 0.58
N ARG A 136 4.94 1.98 1.01
CA ARG A 136 4.93 0.79 0.17
C ARG A 136 3.64 0.03 0.42
N VAL A 137 2.82 -0.16 -0.62
CA VAL A 137 1.61 -1.00 -0.59
C VAL A 137 1.89 -2.28 -1.36
N THR A 138 1.88 -3.40 -0.64
CA THR A 138 2.13 -4.73 -1.23
C THR A 138 0.86 -5.57 -1.17
N TYR A 139 0.43 -6.05 -2.33
CA TYR A 139 -0.59 -7.09 -2.43
C TYR A 139 0.07 -8.45 -2.63
N ARG A 140 -0.49 -9.48 -2.01
CA ARG A 140 -0.09 -10.88 -2.19
C ARG A 140 -1.33 -11.75 -2.35
N TRP A 141 -1.29 -12.65 -3.32
CA TRP A 141 -2.35 -13.62 -3.58
C TRP A 141 -1.76 -14.87 -4.23
N ASP A 142 -2.53 -15.95 -4.21
CA ASP A 142 -2.17 -17.23 -4.80
C ASP A 142 -3.39 -17.85 -5.50
N ALA A 143 -3.16 -18.99 -6.14
CA ALA A 143 -4.19 -19.73 -6.88
C ALA A 143 -4.92 -20.77 -6.01
N GLU A 144 -4.51 -20.95 -4.76
CA GLU A 144 -5.04 -21.98 -3.86
C GLU A 144 -6.20 -21.46 -3.02
N GLN A 145 -6.19 -20.17 -2.70
CA GLN A 145 -7.17 -19.55 -1.81
C GLN A 145 -7.74 -18.25 -2.40
N PRO A 146 -9.02 -17.94 -2.17
CA PRO A 146 -9.64 -16.72 -2.68
C PRO A 146 -9.25 -15.48 -1.83
N VAL A 147 -8.01 -15.38 -1.37
CA VAL A 147 -7.58 -14.35 -0.40
C VAL A 147 -6.59 -13.39 -1.04
N LEU A 148 -6.87 -12.09 -0.92
CA LEU A 148 -5.90 -11.03 -1.21
C LEU A 148 -5.40 -10.43 0.11
N ARG A 149 -4.09 -10.52 0.34
CA ARG A 149 -3.44 -9.91 1.51
C ARG A 149 -2.82 -8.58 1.09
N LYS A 150 -3.03 -7.55 1.90
CA LYS A 150 -2.44 -6.23 1.73
C LYS A 150 -1.55 -5.91 2.91
N VAL A 151 -0.32 -5.47 2.64
CA VAL A 151 0.64 -4.98 3.63
C VAL A 151 1.00 -3.56 3.26
N VAL A 152 1.01 -2.67 4.26
CA VAL A 152 1.41 -1.28 4.10
C VAL A 152 2.57 -0.99 5.03
N ALA A 153 3.66 -0.48 4.46
CA ALA A 153 4.76 0.09 5.21
C ALA A 153 4.79 1.60 4.95
N VAL A 154 4.89 2.42 6.00
CA VAL A 154 4.98 3.88 5.90
C VAL A 154 6.36 4.29 6.40
N VAL A 155 7.02 5.19 5.67
CA VAL A 155 8.37 5.64 5.97
C VAL A 155 8.38 7.16 6.01
N ASN A 156 8.92 7.71 7.09
CA ASN A 156 9.37 9.10 7.15
C ASN A 156 10.80 9.14 6.61
N GLU A 157 10.97 9.71 5.42
CA GLU A 157 12.27 9.89 4.77
C GLU A 157 12.94 11.21 5.19
N GLY A 158 12.21 12.07 5.91
CA GLY A 158 12.68 13.37 6.33
C GLY A 158 13.53 13.35 7.59
N LYS A 159 14.14 14.51 7.87
CA LYS A 159 15.03 14.69 9.04
C LYS A 159 14.31 15.06 10.34
N ARG A 160 13.02 15.38 10.25
CA ARG A 160 12.20 15.80 11.38
C ARG A 160 11.24 14.67 11.74
N ASP A 161 10.95 14.55 13.03
CA ASP A 161 9.91 13.64 13.49
C ASP A 161 8.55 14.09 12.94
N VAL A 162 7.69 13.11 12.67
CA VAL A 162 6.32 13.31 12.21
C VAL A 162 5.41 12.42 13.04
N TRP A 163 4.28 12.97 13.47
CA TRP A 163 3.24 12.21 14.16
C TRP A 163 2.29 11.61 13.13
N LEU A 164 2.29 10.28 13.03
CA LEU A 164 1.28 9.55 12.24
C LEU A 164 0.02 9.37 13.08
N LEU A 165 -1.06 10.05 12.69
CA LEU A 165 -2.26 10.15 13.50
C LEU A 165 -3.34 9.16 13.07
N ASN A 166 -3.54 9.02 11.76
CA ASN A 166 -4.50 8.08 11.20
C ASN A 166 -3.91 7.36 10.00
N VAL A 167 -4.18 6.06 9.92
CA VAL A 167 -3.92 5.22 8.77
C VAL A 167 -5.24 4.60 8.32
N ARG A 168 -5.69 4.91 7.12
CA ARG A 168 -6.89 4.29 6.52
C ARG A 168 -6.45 3.37 5.39
N LEU A 169 -6.77 2.08 5.51
CA LEU A 169 -6.26 1.01 4.64
C LEU A 169 -7.22 0.62 3.50
N GLY A 170 -8.10 1.55 3.11
CA GLY A 170 -9.15 1.33 2.12
C GLY A 170 -10.48 1.90 2.61
N THR A 171 -11.05 2.84 1.86
CA THR A 171 -12.43 3.33 2.10
C THR A 171 -13.24 3.13 0.84
N TYR A 172 -14.10 2.11 0.82
CA TYR A 172 -14.87 1.74 -0.36
C TYR A 172 -16.32 2.18 -0.21
N ARG A 173 -16.85 2.83 -1.24
CA ARG A 173 -18.28 3.09 -1.36
C ARG A 173 -18.85 2.06 -2.32
N THR A 174 -19.65 1.14 -1.78
CA THR A 174 -20.31 0.10 -2.55
C THR A 174 -21.82 0.19 -2.36
N GLN A 175 -22.57 -0.15 -3.41
CA GLN A 175 -24.03 -0.33 -3.36
C GLN A 175 -24.41 -1.81 -3.19
N ALA A 176 -23.42 -2.71 -3.11
CA ALA A 176 -23.68 -4.12 -2.88
C ALA A 176 -24.26 -4.32 -1.47
N GLU A 177 -25.32 -5.11 -1.38
CA GLU A 177 -25.89 -5.49 -0.09
C GLU A 177 -24.92 -6.41 0.64
N VAL A 178 -24.63 -6.09 1.91
CA VAL A 178 -23.86 -6.98 2.78
C VAL A 178 -24.81 -8.07 3.28
N VAL A 179 -24.82 -9.21 2.61
CA VAL A 179 -25.62 -10.36 3.02
C VAL A 179 -24.82 -11.18 4.04
N ASP A 180 -25.36 -11.28 5.25
CA ASP A 180 -24.76 -12.07 6.32
C ASP A 180 -24.66 -13.54 5.87
N ARG A 181 -23.46 -14.14 5.99
CA ARG A 181 -23.03 -15.51 5.54
C ARG A 181 -22.23 -15.59 4.24
N GLU A 182 -22.07 -14.52 3.47
CA GLU A 182 -21.14 -14.52 2.34
C GLU A 182 -19.75 -14.13 2.84
N ARG A 183 -18.85 -15.11 2.97
CA ARG A 183 -17.53 -15.00 3.61
C ARG A 183 -16.63 -13.94 2.96
N GLY A 184 -16.84 -12.66 3.28
CA GLY A 184 -15.97 -11.56 2.85
C GLY A 184 -15.90 -11.34 1.33
N PHE A 185 -16.78 -11.97 0.55
CA PHE A 185 -16.94 -11.66 -0.86
C PHE A 185 -18.26 -10.96 -1.06
N PRO A 186 -18.27 -9.84 -1.78
CA PRO A 186 -19.52 -9.18 -2.05
C PRO A 186 -20.37 -10.01 -3.02
N ALA A 187 -21.65 -10.12 -2.65
CA ALA A 187 -22.75 -10.67 -3.43
C ALA A 187 -23.30 -9.64 -4.41
#